data_AF-A0A7G9SP13-F1
#
_entry.id   AF-A0A7G9SP13-F1
#
_cell.length_a   1.000
_cell.length_b   1.000
_cell.length_c   1.000
_cell.angle_alpha   90.00
_cell.angle_beta   90.00
_cell.angle_gamma   90.00
#
_symmetry.space_group_name_H-M   'P 1'
#
loop_
_entity.id
_entity.type
_entity.pdbx_description
1 polymer ?
#
loop_
_entity_poly.entity_id
_entity_poly.type
_entity_poly.pdbx_seq_one_letter_code
_entity_poly.pdbx_strand_id
1 'polypeptide(L)'
;MPRFRVAVSRPSPSQQPHAPNAGIPPTVAKDDVIEFEGTISETLPNTMFRVKLENGHEIIAHISGRMRKNYIRILTGDRVKVEMTPYDLTKGRITYRHR
;
A
#
# COMPACT_ATOMS: atom_id res chain seq x y z
N MET A 1 20.05 -78.29 1.19
CA MET A 1 18.72 -77.68 1.42
C MET A 1 18.90 -76.31 2.06
N PRO A 2 18.75 -75.20 1.30
CA PRO A 2 18.98 -73.84 1.78
C PRO A 2 17.69 -73.24 2.39
N ARG A 3 17.77 -72.64 3.58
CA ARG A 3 16.67 -71.86 4.17
C ARG A 3 16.73 -70.42 3.69
N PHE A 4 15.60 -69.97 3.17
CA PHE A 4 15.32 -68.69 2.55
C PHE A 4 15.65 -67.49 3.45
N ARG A 5 16.31 -66.50 2.86
CA ARG A 5 16.47 -65.14 3.39
C ARG A 5 15.24 -64.35 2.95
N VAL A 6 14.38 -63.94 3.88
CA VAL A 6 13.38 -62.90 3.61
C VAL A 6 13.85 -61.63 4.31
N ALA A 7 14.40 -60.72 3.50
CA ALA A 7 14.56 -59.34 3.89
C ALA A 7 13.17 -58.71 3.92
N VAL A 8 12.74 -58.21 5.08
CA VAL A 8 11.67 -57.21 5.13
C VAL A 8 12.20 -56.01 5.86
N SER A 9 12.27 -54.93 5.10
CA SER A 9 12.79 -53.61 5.40
C SER A 9 12.19 -53.06 6.69
N ARG A 10 13.04 -52.52 7.56
CA ARG A 10 12.61 -51.67 8.69
C ARG A 10 12.09 -50.35 8.10
N PRO A 11 10.84 -49.93 8.30
CA PRO A 11 10.47 -48.55 8.07
C PRO A 11 11.01 -47.70 9.22
N SER A 12 11.77 -46.66 8.88
CA SER A 12 12.20 -45.62 9.81
C SER A 12 10.97 -44.90 10.37
N PRO A 13 10.77 -44.80 11.69
CA PRO A 13 9.79 -43.88 12.25
C PRO A 13 10.42 -42.49 12.22
N SER A 14 10.35 -41.83 11.06
CA SER A 14 10.57 -40.40 10.97
C SER A 14 9.53 -39.72 11.85
N GLN A 15 10.01 -39.20 12.98
CA GLN A 15 9.31 -38.37 13.95
C GLN A 15 8.31 -37.44 13.27
N GLN A 16 7.03 -37.60 13.57
CA GLN A 16 6.16 -36.45 13.72
C GLN A 16 6.08 -36.18 15.22
N PRO A 17 6.56 -35.02 15.66
CA PRO A 17 5.59 -34.11 16.28
C PRO A 17 5.93 -32.64 15.99
N HIS A 18 5.01 -31.96 15.29
CA HIS A 18 4.83 -30.51 15.44
C HIS A 18 3.37 -30.17 15.14
N ALA A 19 2.58 -30.06 16.20
CA ALA A 19 1.45 -29.15 16.27
C ALA A 19 1.90 -27.94 17.13
N PRO A 20 1.20 -26.78 17.17
CA PRO A 20 0.01 -26.35 16.44
C PRO A 20 0.23 -24.99 15.71
N ASN A 21 -0.77 -24.57 14.94
CA ASN A 21 -0.94 -23.24 14.36
C ASN A 21 -0.37 -22.08 15.22
N ALA A 22 0.60 -21.32 14.68
CA ALA A 22 0.92 -19.98 15.17
C ALA A 22 1.62 -19.15 14.08
N GLY A 23 0.99 -18.06 13.65
CA GLY A 23 1.62 -17.00 12.88
C GLY A 23 0.99 -16.72 11.51
N ILE A 24 -0.15 -16.04 11.51
CA ILE A 24 -0.48 -15.09 10.42
C ILE A 24 0.78 -14.22 10.19
N PRO A 25 1.17 -13.84 8.97
CA PRO A 25 2.05 -12.68 8.82
C PRO A 25 1.18 -11.41 8.74
N PRO A 26 0.89 -10.68 9.83
CA PRO A 26 0.39 -9.34 9.67
C PRO A 26 1.57 -8.39 9.53
N THR A 27 1.76 -7.94 8.28
CA THR A 27 1.81 -6.52 7.99
C THR A 27 3.02 -5.76 8.56
N VAL A 28 4.11 -5.71 7.78
CA VAL A 28 4.99 -4.52 7.82
C VAL A 28 4.26 -3.36 7.14
N ALA A 29 3.28 -2.81 7.85
CA ALA A 29 2.66 -1.52 7.54
C ALA A 29 3.65 -0.44 7.96
N LYS A 30 4.60 -0.15 7.09
CA LYS A 30 5.32 1.12 7.08
C LYS A 30 5.21 1.69 5.69
N ASP A 31 3.97 1.99 5.31
CA ASP A 31 3.77 3.08 4.38
C ASP A 31 4.10 4.34 5.20
N ASP A 32 5.39 4.68 5.29
CA ASP A 32 5.85 5.98 5.78
C ASP A 32 5.39 7.03 4.75
N VAL A 33 4.09 7.35 4.78
CA VAL A 33 3.50 8.33 3.87
C VAL A 33 3.80 9.72 4.41
N ILE A 34 4.38 10.56 3.57
CA ILE A 34 4.69 11.94 3.93
C ILE A 34 3.53 12.81 3.47
N GLU A 35 3.00 13.61 4.38
CA GLU A 35 2.03 14.65 4.08
C GLU A 35 2.74 15.89 3.55
N PHE A 36 2.30 16.38 2.41
CA PHE A 36 2.72 17.66 1.85
C PHE A 36 1.52 18.57 1.63
N GLU A 37 1.75 19.86 1.80
CA GLU A 37 0.79 20.90 1.45
C GLU A 37 1.09 21.42 0.05
N GLY A 38 0.02 21.65 -0.71
CA GLY A 38 0.12 22.18 -2.05
C GLY A 38 -1.16 22.88 -2.48
N THR A 39 -1.04 23.64 -3.57
CA THR A 39 -2.17 24.36 -4.17
C THR A 39 -2.52 23.72 -5.50
N ILE A 40 -3.80 23.55 -5.80
CA ILE A 40 -4.22 23.00 -7.09
C ILE A 40 -3.99 24.04 -8.18
N SER A 41 -3.15 23.68 -9.15
CA SER A 41 -2.91 24.52 -10.33
C SER A 41 -3.98 24.25 -11.40
N GLU A 42 -4.27 22.98 -11.68
CA GLU A 42 -5.18 22.58 -12.76
C GLU A 42 -5.96 21.31 -12.40
N THR A 43 -7.16 21.18 -12.95
CA THR A 43 -8.02 20.01 -12.80
C THR A 43 -8.11 19.25 -14.11
N LEU A 44 -7.70 17.97 -14.15
CA LEU A 44 -7.80 17.13 -15.34
C LEU A 44 -9.10 16.29 -15.30
N PRO A 45 -9.70 15.97 -16.46
CA PRO A 45 -10.98 15.25 -16.55
C PRO A 45 -10.94 13.80 -16.02
N ASN A 46 -9.76 13.21 -15.83
CA ASN A 46 -9.60 11.81 -15.36
C ASN A 46 -9.54 11.69 -13.82
N THR A 47 -10.18 12.58 -13.07
CA THR A 47 -10.09 12.67 -11.59
C THR A 47 -8.66 12.80 -11.06
N MET A 48 -7.78 13.33 -11.91
CA MET A 48 -6.42 13.68 -11.61
C MET A 48 -6.35 15.20 -11.44
N PHE A 49 -5.60 15.65 -10.45
CA PHE A 49 -5.42 17.05 -10.13
C PHE A 49 -3.94 17.37 -10.15
N ARG A 50 -3.59 18.46 -10.83
CA ARG A 50 -2.23 19.01 -10.76
C ARG A 50 -2.12 19.82 -9.49
N VAL A 51 -1.31 19.31 -8.56
CA VAL A 51 -1.02 20.00 -7.30
C VAL A 51 0.40 20.54 -7.39
N LYS A 52 0.53 21.84 -7.17
CA LYS A 52 1.80 22.53 -7.03
C LYS A 52 2.15 22.54 -5.55
N LEU A 53 3.16 21.77 -5.17
CA LEU A 53 3.71 21.78 -3.82
C LEU A 53 4.39 23.13 -3.55
N GLU A 54 4.47 23.50 -2.27
CA GLU A 54 5.25 24.67 -1.85
C GLU A 54 6.74 24.55 -2.20
N ASN A 55 7.23 23.32 -2.38
CA ASN A 55 8.59 23.02 -2.85
C ASN A 55 8.82 23.41 -4.33
N GLY A 56 7.79 23.88 -5.05
CA GLY A 56 7.87 24.23 -6.47
C GLY A 56 7.70 23.05 -7.45
N HIS A 57 7.48 21.84 -6.92
CA HIS A 57 7.20 20.64 -7.72
C HIS A 57 5.71 20.55 -8.08
N GLU A 58 5.44 20.20 -9.33
CA GLU A 58 4.10 19.90 -9.81
C GLU A 58 3.90 18.38 -9.87
N ILE A 59 2.88 17.90 -9.17
CA ILE A 59 2.58 16.47 -9.06
C ILE A 59 1.18 16.20 -9.56
N ILE A 60 0.95 14.94 -9.94
CA ILE A 60 -0.39 14.47 -10.31
C ILE A 60 -0.94 13.70 -9.13
N ALA A 61 -1.96 14.27 -8.48
CA ALA A 61 -2.61 13.65 -7.34
C ALA A 61 -4.04 13.23 -7.69
N HIS A 62 -4.47 12.10 -7.15
CA HIS A 62 -5.86 11.66 -7.24
C HIS A 62 -6.53 11.78 -5.88
N ILE A 63 -7.83 12.01 -5.89
CA ILE A 63 -8.64 12.08 -4.67
C ILE A 63 -8.77 10.70 -4.04
N SER A 64 -8.64 10.66 -2.71
CA SER A 64 -8.97 9.45 -1.95
C SER A 64 -10.46 9.11 -2.08
N GLY A 65 -10.81 7.82 -1.98
CA GLY A 65 -12.21 7.38 -2.07
C GLY A 65 -13.13 8.03 -1.04
N ARG A 66 -12.61 8.43 0.13
CA ARG A 66 -13.38 9.18 1.15
C ARG A 66 -13.84 10.55 0.64
N MET A 67 -12.97 11.26 -0.07
CA MET A 67 -13.31 12.57 -0.65
C MET A 67 -14.44 12.47 -1.69
N ARG A 68 -14.44 11.42 -2.51
CA ARG A 68 -15.52 11.15 -3.46
C ARG A 68 -16.86 10.95 -2.76
N LYS A 69 -16.89 10.21 -1.65
CA LYS A 69 -18.12 10.00 -0.85
C LYS A 69 -18.62 11.27 -0.19
N ASN A 70 -17.71 12.17 0.21
CA ASN A 70 -18.06 13.44 0.86
C ASN A 70 -18.34 14.57 -0.14
N TYR A 71 -18.46 14.26 -1.45
CA TYR A 71 -18.72 15.24 -2.52
C TYR A 71 -17.82 16.49 -2.44
N ILE A 72 -16.56 16.31 -2.06
CA ILE A 72 -15.59 17.41 -2.00
C ILE A 72 -15.36 17.88 -3.43
N ARG A 73 -15.82 19.08 -3.75
CA ARG A 73 -15.47 19.77 -4.99
C ARG A 73 -14.08 20.37 -4.81
N ILE A 74 -13.20 20.15 -5.76
CA ILE A 74 -11.87 20.74 -5.79
C ILE A 74 -11.84 21.75 -6.93
N LEU A 75 -11.49 23.00 -6.64
CA LEU A 75 -11.26 24.04 -7.64
C LEU A 75 -9.77 24.37 -7.75
N THR A 76 -9.40 25.04 -8.83
CA THR A 76 -8.07 25.64 -8.99
C THR A 76 -7.87 26.75 -7.96
N GLY A 77 -6.68 26.81 -7.36
CA GLY A 77 -6.35 27.75 -6.29
C GLY A 77 -6.65 27.26 -4.87
N ASP A 78 -7.28 26.08 -4.72
CA ASP A 78 -7.53 25.51 -3.40
C ASP A 78 -6.25 24.90 -2.79
N ARG A 79 -6.12 25.04 -1.47
CA ARG A 79 -5.06 24.38 -0.69
C ARG A 79 -5.50 22.97 -0.29
N VAL A 80 -4.67 21.99 -0.62
CA VAL A 80 -4.89 20.59 -0.31
C VAL A 80 -3.68 19.96 0.35
N LYS A 81 -3.96 18.99 1.22
CA LYS A 81 -2.96 18.06 1.73
C LYS A 81 -2.93 16.83 0.86
N VAL A 82 -1.73 16.51 0.42
CA VAL A 82 -1.43 15.35 -0.40
C VAL A 82 -0.47 14.46 0.36
N GLU A 83 -0.85 13.21 0.50
CA GLU A 83 0.00 12.14 1.02
C GLU A 83 0.74 11.47 -0.14
N MET A 84 2.06 11.40 -0.07
CA MET A 84 2.90 10.68 -1.03
C MET A 84 3.88 9.78 -0.30
N THR A 85 4.25 8.68 -0.92
CA THR A 85 5.31 7.83 -0.41
C THR A 85 6.65 8.47 -0.79
N PRO A 86 7.68 8.48 0.09
CA PRO A 86 9.01 9.02 -0.21
C PRO A 86 9.68 8.40 -1.44
N TYR A 87 9.20 7.22 -1.87
CA TYR A 87 9.66 6.56 -3.08
C TYR A 87 9.08 7.17 -4.37
N ASP A 88 7.94 7.85 -4.30
CA ASP A 88 7.20 8.37 -5.47
C ASP A 88 6.69 9.81 -5.24
N LEU A 89 7.55 10.80 -5.50
CA LEU A 89 7.18 12.23 -5.36
C LEU A 89 6.33 12.76 -6.52
N THR A 90 6.14 12.01 -7.61
CA THR A 90 5.37 12.46 -8.79
C THR A 90 3.88 12.17 -8.69
N LYS A 91 3.49 11.23 -7.83
CA LYS A 91 2.10 10.80 -7.63
C LYS A 91 1.73 10.97 -6.17
N GLY A 92 0.56 11.52 -5.93
CA GLY A 92 0.07 11.75 -4.58
C GLY A 92 -1.39 11.35 -4.39
N ARG A 93 -1.77 11.19 -3.13
CA ARG A 93 -3.15 10.93 -2.71
C ARG A 93 -3.67 12.11 -1.93
N ILE A 94 -4.73 12.76 -2.42
CA ILE A 94 -5.36 13.87 -1.71
C ILE A 94 -6.24 13.32 -0.59
N THR A 95 -5.87 13.60 0.65
CA THR A 95 -6.63 13.19 1.85
C THR A 95 -7.39 14.32 2.48
N TYR A 96 -6.91 15.57 2.40
CA TYR A 96 -7.59 16.72 2.99
C TYR A 96 -7.54 18.00 2.13
N ARG A 97 -8.54 18.86 2.29
CA ARG A 97 -8.60 20.21 1.70
C ARG A 97 -8.86 21.21 2.83
N HIS A 98 -7.98 22.20 2.96
CA HIS A 98 -8.22 23.32 3.88
C HIS A 98 -9.22 24.29 3.22
N ARG A 99 -10.25 24.68 3.97
CA ARG A 99 -11.35 25.54 3.50
C ARG A 99 -11.00 27.01 3.66
#